data_AF-A0A3B8XRP4-F1
#
_entry.id   AF-A0A3B8XRP4-F1
#
_cell.length_a   1.000
_cell.length_b   1.000
_cell.length_c   1.000
_cell.angle_alpha   90.00
_cell.angle_beta   90.00
_cell.angle_gamma   90.00
#
_symmetry.space_group_name_H-M   'P 1'
#
loop_
_entity.id
_entity.type
_entity.pdbx_description
1 polymer ?
#
loop_
_entity_poly.entity_id
_entity_poly.type
_entity_poly.pdbx_seq_one_letter_code
_entity_poly.pdbx_strand_id
1 'polypeptide(L)'
;MEQPATTGGGTEGGTAGGAGGDAQETILNKKGDSLTAGQIRAQMTGKTFVLEMGRIDIQGSSRYVETTIQLHPDGTTDVDLKHYFFQTYHRGSGSATTREESGEGTWWIEGNRWCHSSKAIQYGTRDCYDMTREGDIVRLYYAPCTWQSSQLCRSGHIAAEGRIE
;
A
#
# COMPACT_ATOMS: atom_id res chain seq x y z
N MET A 1 20.75 -56.45 -31.31
CA MET A 1 19.74 -57.23 -30.57
C MET A 1 19.98 -56.93 -29.11
N GLU A 2 19.14 -56.27 -28.34
CA GLU A 2 17.76 -55.80 -28.47
C GLU A 2 17.58 -54.70 -27.39
N GLN A 3 16.87 -53.62 -27.70
CA GLN A 3 15.99 -52.99 -26.69
C GLN A 3 14.66 -53.72 -26.72
N PRO A 4 13.89 -53.65 -25.62
CA PRO A 4 12.55 -53.10 -25.82
C PRO A 4 12.15 -52.08 -24.75
N ALA A 5 11.35 -51.13 -25.21
CA ALA A 5 10.58 -50.15 -24.45
C ALA A 5 9.22 -50.73 -24.05
N THR A 6 8.64 -50.28 -22.91
CA THR A 6 7.20 -50.06 -22.65
C THR A 6 7.06 -49.29 -21.32
N THR A 7 5.98 -48.62 -20.90
CA THR A 7 4.98 -47.73 -21.48
C THR A 7 4.20 -47.15 -20.27
N GLY A 8 3.96 -45.84 -20.28
CA GLY A 8 2.76 -45.07 -19.86
C GLY A 8 1.80 -45.48 -18.73
N GLY A 9 1.22 -44.43 -18.12
CA GLY A 9 -0.06 -44.39 -17.37
C GLY A 9 0.15 -44.28 -15.86
N GLY A 10 -0.51 -43.42 -15.09
CA GLY A 10 -1.78 -42.71 -15.25
C GLY A 10 -2.35 -42.53 -13.83
N THR A 11 -2.91 -41.36 -13.56
CA THR A 11 -3.38 -40.79 -12.28
C THR A 11 -4.47 -41.56 -11.52
N GLU A 12 -4.50 -41.39 -10.19
CA GLU A 12 -5.67 -41.13 -9.29
C GLU A 12 -5.12 -41.11 -7.84
N GLY A 13 -5.33 -40.12 -6.95
CA GLY A 13 -6.51 -39.33 -6.65
C GLY A 13 -6.91 -39.62 -5.19
N GLY A 14 -6.55 -38.76 -4.23
CA GLY A 14 -6.89 -38.96 -2.81
C GLY A 14 -6.51 -37.78 -1.92
N THR A 15 -7.53 -37.00 -1.55
CA THR A 15 -7.55 -35.70 -0.88
C THR A 15 -6.96 -35.66 0.54
N ALA A 16 -6.08 -34.68 0.80
CA ALA A 16 -5.85 -34.06 2.11
C ALA A 16 -5.46 -32.60 1.83
N GLY A 17 -6.33 -31.62 2.03
CA GLY A 17 -6.59 -31.04 3.34
C GLY A 17 -5.82 -29.72 3.42
N GLY A 18 -6.48 -28.62 3.06
CA GLY A 18 -5.88 -27.30 3.10
C GLY A 18 -5.36 -26.94 4.49
N ALA A 19 -4.16 -26.38 4.55
CA ALA A 19 -3.65 -25.69 5.73
C ALA A 19 -2.57 -24.69 5.30
N GLY A 20 -2.87 -23.41 5.52
CA GLY A 20 -1.87 -22.40 5.85
C GLY A 20 -0.90 -22.01 4.75
N GLY A 21 -1.40 -21.36 3.70
CA GLY A 21 -0.58 -20.44 2.90
C GLY A 21 -0.25 -19.15 3.66
N ASP A 22 0.04 -19.25 4.96
CA ASP A 22 0.58 -18.14 5.77
C ASP A 22 2.11 -18.28 5.79
N ALA A 23 2.70 -18.48 4.62
CA ALA A 23 4.10 -18.13 4.45
C ALA A 23 4.14 -16.63 4.70
N GLN A 24 4.69 -16.27 5.86
CA GLN A 24 4.86 -14.92 6.31
C GLN A 24 5.36 -14.08 5.12
N GLU A 25 4.47 -13.30 4.49
CA GLU A 25 4.75 -12.31 3.43
C GLU A 25 5.61 -11.15 3.96
N THR A 26 6.38 -11.42 5.00
CA THR A 26 7.31 -10.51 5.60
C THR A 26 8.52 -10.38 4.68
N ILE A 27 8.49 -9.29 3.90
CA ILE A 27 9.64 -8.57 3.33
C ILE A 27 10.16 -9.09 1.98
N LEU A 28 10.03 -10.38 1.63
CA LEU A 28 10.73 -10.95 0.46
C LEU A 28 10.18 -10.56 -0.93
N ASN A 29 8.94 -10.05 -1.06
CA ASN A 29 8.31 -9.78 -2.36
C ASN A 29 7.94 -8.30 -2.59
N LYS A 30 8.61 -7.35 -1.92
CA LYS A 30 8.37 -5.93 -2.18
C LYS A 30 9.03 -5.52 -3.50
N LYS A 31 8.28 -4.80 -4.35
CA LYS A 31 8.78 -4.34 -5.65
C LYS A 31 9.63 -3.08 -5.47
N GLY A 32 10.83 -3.07 -6.04
CA GLY A 32 11.78 -1.96 -5.95
C GLY A 32 12.73 -2.06 -4.75
N ASP A 33 13.64 -1.08 -4.66
CA ASP A 33 14.70 -1.06 -3.65
C ASP A 33 14.17 -0.50 -2.33
N SER A 34 14.38 -1.24 -1.25
CA SER A 34 13.98 -0.79 0.10
C SER A 34 14.79 0.42 0.54
N LEU A 35 14.10 1.43 1.08
CA LEU A 35 14.72 2.66 1.56
C LEU A 35 15.10 2.53 3.05
N THR A 36 16.30 2.99 3.37
CA THR A 36 16.78 3.12 4.76
C THR A 36 16.32 4.42 5.39
N ALA A 37 16.40 4.52 6.72
CA ALA A 37 16.11 5.75 7.47
C ALA A 37 16.86 6.98 6.93
N GLY A 38 18.15 6.81 6.59
CA GLY A 38 18.99 7.88 6.05
C GLY A 38 18.51 8.35 4.68
N GLN A 39 18.12 7.41 3.80
CA GLN A 39 17.56 7.73 2.49
C GLN A 39 16.19 8.39 2.60
N ILE A 40 15.32 7.91 3.50
CA ILE A 40 14.00 8.51 3.78
C ILE A 40 14.19 9.97 4.20
N ARG A 41 15.03 10.26 5.21
CA ARG A 41 15.30 11.65 5.64
C ARG A 41 15.82 12.53 4.51
N ALA A 42 16.83 12.04 3.79
CA ALA A 42 17.52 12.83 2.77
C ALA A 42 16.65 13.12 1.53
N GLN A 43 15.74 12.21 1.19
CA GLN A 43 14.97 12.31 -0.06
C GLN A 43 13.58 12.93 0.12
N MET A 44 13.04 12.95 1.35
CA MET A 44 11.60 13.20 1.56
C MET A 44 11.31 14.48 2.36
N THR A 45 12.26 14.96 3.17
CA THR A 45 12.07 16.19 3.94
C THR A 45 11.85 17.38 3.01
N GLY A 46 10.75 18.12 3.18
CA GLY A 46 10.40 19.27 2.34
C GLY A 46 9.80 18.89 0.98
N LYS A 47 9.43 17.62 0.77
CA LYS A 47 8.86 17.12 -0.49
C LYS A 47 7.36 16.86 -0.39
N THR A 48 6.72 16.74 -1.54
CA THR A 48 5.31 16.38 -1.63
C THR A 48 5.17 14.97 -2.17
N PHE A 49 4.44 14.12 -1.46
CA PHE A 49 4.07 12.80 -1.92
C PHE A 49 2.75 12.92 -2.66
N VAL A 50 2.69 12.40 -3.88
CA VAL A 50 1.45 12.28 -4.64
C VAL A 50 1.21 10.80 -4.84
N LEU A 51 0.29 10.25 -4.04
CA LEU A 51 0.07 8.82 -3.89
C LEU A 51 -1.36 8.44 -4.26
N GLU A 52 -1.54 7.28 -4.84
CA GLU A 52 -2.80 6.58 -4.83
C GLU A 52 -2.81 5.67 -3.60
N MET A 53 -3.71 5.94 -2.64
CA MET A 53 -3.87 5.17 -1.41
C MET A 53 -5.20 4.42 -1.41
N GLY A 54 -5.21 3.22 -0.80
CA GLY A 54 -6.44 2.45 -0.64
C GLY A 54 -6.20 0.94 -0.75
N ARG A 55 -7.27 0.22 -1.11
CA ARG A 55 -7.23 -1.23 -1.35
C ARG A 55 -6.74 -1.48 -2.79
N ILE A 56 -5.48 -1.15 -3.05
CA ILE A 56 -4.82 -1.27 -4.36
C ILE A 56 -4.73 -2.74 -4.78
N ASP A 57 -4.67 -3.64 -3.80
CA ASP A 57 -4.62 -5.09 -3.95
C ASP A 57 -5.95 -5.75 -4.37
N ILE A 58 -7.08 -5.02 -4.30
CA ILE A 58 -8.40 -5.56 -4.63
C ILE A 58 -8.89 -5.02 -5.99
N GLN A 59 -8.80 -5.85 -7.04
CA GLN A 59 -9.42 -5.55 -8.34
C GLN A 59 -10.92 -5.25 -8.16
N GLY A 60 -11.35 -4.08 -8.65
CA GLY A 60 -12.76 -3.63 -8.61
C GLY A 60 -13.16 -2.87 -7.34
N SER A 61 -12.23 -2.61 -6.42
CA SER A 61 -12.49 -1.72 -5.28
C SER A 61 -12.62 -0.27 -5.75
N SER A 62 -13.79 0.34 -5.59
CA SER A 62 -14.06 1.73 -5.95
C SER A 62 -13.49 2.76 -4.97
N ARG A 63 -12.47 2.39 -4.18
CA ARG A 63 -11.93 3.21 -3.09
C ARG A 63 -10.47 3.56 -3.33
N TYR A 64 -10.21 4.14 -4.51
CA TYR A 64 -8.95 4.84 -4.76
C TYR A 64 -9.07 6.26 -4.23
N VAL A 65 -8.10 6.64 -3.40
CA VAL A 65 -7.99 7.99 -2.85
C VAL A 65 -6.66 8.55 -3.34
N GLU A 66 -6.74 9.50 -4.26
CA GLU A 66 -5.56 10.31 -4.58
C GLU A 66 -5.25 11.14 -3.34
N THR A 67 -4.04 10.95 -2.83
CA THR A 67 -3.59 11.44 -1.54
C THR A 67 -2.31 12.22 -1.75
N THR A 68 -2.39 13.52 -1.52
CA THR A 68 -1.25 14.42 -1.55
C THR A 68 -0.81 14.68 -0.11
N ILE A 69 0.46 14.44 0.20
CA ILE A 69 1.03 14.67 1.54
C ILE A 69 2.26 15.55 1.38
N GLN A 70 2.16 16.81 1.77
CA GLN A 70 3.31 17.71 1.85
C GLN A 70 4.05 17.45 3.17
N LEU A 71 5.35 17.17 3.09
CA LEU A 71 6.20 16.87 4.24
C LEU A 71 7.00 18.11 4.65
N HIS A 72 6.62 18.73 5.76
CA HIS A 72 7.35 19.90 6.27
C HIS A 72 8.63 19.49 7.01
N PRO A 73 9.69 20.32 6.97
CA PRO A 73 10.95 20.03 7.67
C PRO A 73 10.85 19.90 9.20
N ASP A 74 9.80 20.46 9.80
CA ASP A 74 9.53 20.41 11.24
C ASP A 74 8.82 19.13 11.70
N GLY A 75 8.53 18.21 10.78
CA GLY A 75 7.82 16.96 11.07
C GLY A 75 6.30 17.06 10.95
N THR A 76 5.75 18.20 10.53
CA THR A 76 4.31 18.35 10.22
C THR A 76 4.01 17.97 8.78
N THR A 77 2.74 17.73 8.47
CA THR A 77 2.27 17.48 7.09
C THR A 77 0.97 18.19 6.79
N ASP A 78 0.82 18.68 5.57
CA ASP A 78 -0.49 18.99 4.99
C ASP A 78 -0.95 17.83 4.12
N VAL A 79 -2.20 17.41 4.29
CA VAL A 79 -2.79 16.27 3.58
C VAL A 79 -4.03 16.70 2.83
N ASP A 80 -4.08 16.38 1.54
CA ASP A 80 -5.27 16.50 0.70
C ASP A 80 -5.66 15.13 0.15
N LEU A 81 -6.94 14.78 0.31
CA LEU A 81 -7.53 13.53 -0.13
C LEU A 81 -8.61 13.81 -1.16
N LYS A 82 -8.56 13.10 -2.27
CA LYS A 82 -9.55 13.18 -3.33
C LYS A 82 -10.14 11.79 -3.59
N HIS A 83 -11.41 11.65 -3.21
CA HIS A 83 -12.17 10.41 -3.29
C HIS A 83 -12.93 10.34 -4.61
N TYR A 84 -12.71 9.27 -5.38
CA TYR A 84 -13.44 8.99 -6.61
C TYR A 84 -14.56 7.97 -6.35
N PHE A 85 -15.83 8.38 -6.49
CA PHE A 85 -16.97 7.46 -6.33
C PHE A 85 -17.51 6.98 -7.69
N PHE A 86 -17.41 5.68 -7.99
CA PHE A 86 -17.87 5.08 -9.25
C PHE A 86 -19.39 4.77 -9.30
N GLN A 87 -20.14 4.92 -8.21
CA GLN A 87 -21.56 4.54 -8.17
C GLN A 87 -22.53 5.70 -8.42
N THR A 88 -22.75 6.03 -9.70
CA THR A 88 -23.98 6.74 -10.12
C THR A 88 -24.51 6.28 -11.48
N TYR A 89 -24.22 5.06 -11.95
CA TYR A 89 -24.73 4.57 -13.24
C TYR A 89 -26.19 4.03 -13.21
N HIS A 90 -26.79 3.84 -12.04
CA HIS A 90 -28.19 3.35 -11.92
C HIS A 90 -29.25 4.43 -11.65
N ARG A 91 -28.86 5.72 -11.63
CA ARG A 91 -29.80 6.83 -11.41
C ARG A 91 -29.50 8.01 -12.34
N GLY A 92 -29.59 7.82 -13.65
CA GLY A 92 -29.94 8.88 -14.63
C GLY A 92 -29.18 10.22 -14.66
N SER A 93 -28.15 10.43 -13.84
CA SER A 93 -27.36 11.66 -13.75
C SER A 93 -25.89 11.29 -13.80
N GLY A 94 -25.32 11.35 -15.00
CA GLY A 94 -23.95 10.96 -15.33
C GLY A 94 -22.90 11.90 -14.75
N SER A 95 -22.69 11.84 -13.44
CA SER A 95 -21.61 12.55 -12.77
C SER A 95 -20.92 11.60 -11.79
N ALA A 96 -19.67 11.24 -12.08
CA ALA A 96 -18.77 10.76 -11.04
C ALA A 96 -18.66 11.89 -10.01
N THR A 97 -19.04 11.62 -8.76
CA THR A 97 -18.91 12.60 -7.69
C THR A 97 -17.51 12.46 -7.09
N THR A 98 -16.80 13.59 -7.00
CA THR A 98 -15.53 13.67 -6.30
C THR A 98 -15.78 14.34 -4.96
N ARG A 99 -15.25 13.77 -3.87
CA ARG A 99 -15.20 14.46 -2.57
C ARG A 99 -13.75 14.75 -2.23
N GLU A 100 -13.51 15.98 -1.80
CA GLU A 100 -12.21 16.41 -1.32
C GLU A 100 -12.26 16.57 0.21
N GLU A 101 -11.19 16.17 0.87
CA GLU A 101 -10.98 16.31 2.32
C GLU A 101 -9.53 16.71 2.56
N SER A 102 -9.30 17.73 3.38
CA SER A 102 -7.96 18.18 3.71
C SER A 102 -7.76 18.24 5.22
N GLY A 103 -6.51 18.15 5.65
CA GLY A 103 -6.18 18.26 7.07
C GLY A 103 -4.69 18.15 7.37
N GLU A 104 -4.34 18.58 8.57
CA GLU A 104 -2.97 18.55 9.08
C GLU A 104 -2.62 17.17 9.66
N GLY A 105 -1.32 16.90 9.71
CA GLY A 105 -0.77 15.69 10.28
C GLY A 105 0.68 15.84 10.73
N THR A 106 1.28 14.71 11.06
CA THR A 106 2.68 14.61 11.48
C THR A 106 3.31 13.40 10.83
N TRP A 107 4.61 13.49 10.56
CA TRP A 107 5.41 12.40 10.07
C TRP A 107 6.69 12.24 10.90
N TRP A 108 7.16 11.01 11.01
CA TRP A 108 8.39 10.69 11.72
C TRP A 108 8.99 9.40 11.16
N ILE A 109 10.16 9.01 11.69
CA ILE A 109 10.85 7.79 11.25
C ILE A 109 11.09 6.90 12.45
N GLU A 110 10.65 5.64 12.35
CA GLU A 110 10.90 4.59 13.33
C GLU A 110 11.75 3.48 12.70
N GLY A 111 13.00 3.34 13.13
CA GLY A 111 13.95 2.45 12.45
C GLY A 111 14.11 2.88 10.99
N ASN A 112 13.85 1.95 10.05
CA ASN A 112 13.85 2.21 8.59
C ASN A 112 12.45 2.46 8.01
N ARG A 113 11.47 2.84 8.85
CA ARG A 113 10.08 3.06 8.43
C ARG A 113 9.74 4.53 8.45
N TRP A 114 9.00 4.97 7.44
CA TRP A 114 8.32 6.26 7.46
C TRP A 114 6.96 6.08 8.13
N CYS A 115 6.66 6.91 9.11
CA CYS A 115 5.41 6.85 9.87
C CYS A 115 4.65 8.15 9.73
N HIS A 116 3.32 8.06 9.75
CA HIS A 116 2.42 9.17 9.52
C HIS A 116 1.15 9.06 10.35
N SER A 117 0.61 10.22 10.69
CA SER A 117 -0.70 10.38 11.30
C SER A 117 -1.30 11.70 10.84
N SER A 118 -2.51 11.65 10.28
CA SER A 118 -3.29 12.83 9.91
C SER A 118 -4.74 12.63 10.30
N LYS A 119 -5.42 13.68 10.76
CA LYS A 119 -6.86 13.59 11.07
C LYS A 119 -7.70 13.29 9.84
N ALA A 120 -7.27 13.75 8.66
CA ALA A 120 -7.92 13.47 7.38
C ALA A 120 -7.82 11.97 7.01
N ILE A 121 -6.75 11.28 7.43
CA ILE A 121 -6.56 9.86 7.16
C ILE A 121 -7.00 9.05 8.39
N GLN A 122 -8.18 8.42 8.30
CA GLN A 122 -8.66 7.44 9.28
C GLN A 122 -8.70 7.98 10.73
N TYR A 123 -9.00 9.27 10.90
CA TYR A 123 -9.14 9.94 12.20
C TYR A 123 -7.85 10.00 13.03
N GLY A 124 -6.68 10.15 12.40
CA GLY A 124 -5.42 10.36 13.12
C GLY A 124 -4.76 9.07 13.60
N THR A 125 -5.12 7.92 13.04
CA THR A 125 -4.42 6.66 13.27
C THR A 125 -2.94 6.79 12.91
N ARG A 126 -2.09 5.99 13.56
CA ARG A 126 -0.64 6.00 13.36
C ARG A 126 -0.25 4.77 12.53
N ASP A 127 0.07 5.01 11.28
CA ASP A 127 0.55 3.98 10.37
C ASP A 127 2.03 4.21 10.06
N CYS A 128 2.77 3.10 10.04
CA CYS A 128 4.17 3.08 9.64
C CYS A 128 4.30 2.23 8.38
N TYR A 129 5.24 2.61 7.54
CA TYR A 129 5.43 2.02 6.23
C TYR A 129 6.90 1.70 5.99
N ASP A 130 7.15 0.49 5.50
CA ASP A 130 8.39 0.20 4.82
C ASP A 130 8.27 0.76 3.40
N MET A 131 9.26 1.55 2.97
CA MET A 131 9.22 2.21 1.67
C MET A 131 10.11 1.50 0.67
N THR A 132 9.65 1.39 -0.58
CA THR A 132 10.52 1.03 -1.70
C THR A 132 10.47 2.10 -2.78
N ARG A 133 11.52 2.13 -3.61
CA ARG A 133 11.61 3.01 -4.76
C ARG A 133 12.10 2.26 -6.00
N GLU A 134 11.55 2.61 -7.15
CA GLU A 134 11.97 2.10 -8.45
C GLU A 134 11.83 3.24 -9.47
N GLY A 135 12.95 3.83 -9.88
CA GLY A 135 12.94 5.09 -10.63
C GLY A 135 12.27 6.20 -9.82
N ASP A 136 11.21 6.79 -10.38
CA ASP A 136 10.42 7.85 -9.72
C ASP A 136 9.21 7.32 -8.94
N ILE A 137 8.96 6.01 -9.01
CA ILE A 137 7.84 5.39 -8.31
C ILE A 137 8.26 5.05 -6.89
N VAL A 138 7.46 5.47 -5.93
CA VAL A 138 7.56 5.13 -4.51
C VAL A 138 6.35 4.30 -4.09
N ARG A 139 6.62 3.26 -3.31
CA ARG A 139 5.58 2.39 -2.75
C ARG A 139 5.68 2.37 -1.24
N LEU A 140 4.53 2.45 -0.60
CA LEU A 140 4.38 2.32 0.84
C LEU A 140 3.79 0.94 1.14
N TYR A 141 4.48 0.14 1.93
CA TYR A 141 3.97 -1.13 2.44
C TYR A 141 3.71 -1.00 3.93
N TYR A 142 2.52 -1.39 4.40
CA TYR A 142 2.23 -1.35 5.84
C TYR A 142 3.28 -2.15 6.62
N ALA A 143 3.87 -1.51 7.62
CA ALA A 143 4.64 -2.17 8.65
C ALA A 143 3.70 -3.05 9.52
N PRO A 144 4.22 -3.83 10.50
CA PRO A 144 3.38 -4.58 11.42
C PRO A 144 2.31 -3.69 12.07
N CYS A 145 1.04 -4.01 11.82
CA CYS A 145 -0.10 -3.27 12.35
C CYS A 145 -0.15 -3.36 13.87
N THR A 146 -0.43 -2.24 14.52
CA THR A 146 -0.58 -2.13 15.97
C THR A 146 -2.01 -1.74 16.32
N TRP A 147 -2.31 -1.65 17.62
CA TRP A 147 -3.59 -1.13 18.09
C TRP A 147 -3.83 0.36 17.74
N GLN A 148 -2.78 1.11 17.35
CA GLN A 148 -2.87 2.50 16.91
C GLN A 148 -3.04 2.64 15.39
N SER A 149 -2.87 1.55 14.65
CA SER A 149 -2.90 1.56 13.19
C SER A 149 -4.32 1.70 12.64
N SER A 150 -4.42 2.15 11.40
CA SER A 150 -5.72 2.30 10.75
C SER A 150 -6.42 0.97 10.54
N GLN A 151 -7.74 1.01 10.37
CA GLN A 151 -8.52 -0.18 10.01
C GLN A 151 -8.14 -0.75 8.63
N LEU A 152 -7.47 0.06 7.81
CA LEU A 152 -6.94 -0.31 6.50
C LEU A 152 -5.60 -1.03 6.59
N CYS A 153 -4.89 -0.93 7.71
CA CYS A 153 -3.58 -1.55 7.88
C CYS A 153 -3.66 -3.06 7.67
N ARG A 154 -2.81 -3.56 6.77
CA ARG A 154 -2.60 -4.98 6.49
C ARG A 154 -1.10 -5.21 6.39
N SER A 155 -0.48 -5.69 7.47
CA SER A 155 0.98 -5.86 7.58
C SER A 155 1.58 -6.52 6.34
N GLY A 156 2.57 -5.88 5.73
CA GLY A 156 3.25 -6.38 4.52
C GLY A 156 2.59 -6.00 3.20
N HIS A 157 1.30 -5.65 3.20
CA HIS A 157 0.57 -5.28 1.98
C HIS A 157 0.87 -3.83 1.56
N ILE A 158 0.73 -3.57 0.26
CA ILE A 158 0.85 -2.22 -0.29
C ILE A 158 -0.29 -1.34 0.22
N ALA A 159 0.07 -0.20 0.80
CA ALA A 159 -0.83 0.83 1.25
C ALA A 159 -1.03 1.91 0.18
N ALA A 160 0.06 2.24 -0.53
CA ALA A 160 0.11 3.33 -1.48
C ALA A 160 1.16 3.09 -2.57
N GLU A 161 0.90 3.63 -3.76
CA GLU A 161 1.89 3.79 -4.83
C GLU A 161 1.79 5.20 -5.42
N GLY A 162 2.91 5.81 -5.76
CA GLY A 162 2.91 7.10 -6.43
C GLY A 162 4.31 7.65 -6.62
N ARG A 163 4.47 8.97 -6.46
CA ARG A 163 5.72 9.67 -6.70
C ARG A 163 6.01 10.73 -5.65
N ILE A 164 7.27 11.17 -5.62
CA ILE A 164 7.76 12.27 -4.78
C ILE A 164 8.11 13.44 -5.70
N GLU A 165 7.57 14.63 -5.40
CA GLU A 165 7.81 15.89 -6.09
C GLU A 165 8.63 16.85 -5.19
#